data_AF-A0A7G2S9R8-F1
#
_entry.id   AF-A0A7G2S9R8-F1
#
_cell.length_a   1.000
_cell.length_b   1.000
_cell.length_c   1.000
_cell.angle_alpha   90.00
_cell.angle_beta   90.00
_cell.angle_gamma   90.00
#
_symmetry.space_group_name_H-M   'P 1'
#
loop_
_entity.id
_entity.type
_entity.pdbx_description
1 polymer ?
#
loop_
_entity_poly.entity_id
_entity_poly.type
_entity_poly.pdbx_seq_one_letter_code
_entity_poly.pdbx_strand_id
1 'polypeptide(L)'
;MKIAIVGSGISGMYAAWKLSKHHQVTIFEKNHYFGGHTDTHDLFIDGKHVAVDSGFIVFNQYNYPLFSKMLAQLGVSSQHSDMSFSVNNQITGLQYNPSKKWSLLTRPQNFINQTFRIMIKDLLRFYENNKTIDVDKLDSDMTIEDYLNKNDYSQAFRREHLYPMCGALWSSPVEQVGQIPYKFVIRFFQHHRMLQLKDRPQWQTVKHGSASYISAIQAQCPSIKWQNAQAKGVQRFDDHVLIETDQQQQSFDWVIFATHADDTLSILKDPTTLEQDILEKFGYQNNRMVVHTDQSIMPKSRSQWASWHVHVTRDRQIQHQAHYGFTYWMNTLQNLSCKTQIFSTLNPNMPIDPKRILVERHYRHPVFDSMAIQSQSRWQEINGLQRSSFCGAYWGWGFHEDGARSSERVVQHLQQYTD
;
A
#
# COMPACT_ATOMS: atom_id res chain seq x y z
N MET A 1 19.06 20.86 -15.39
CA MET A 1 19.66 20.40 -14.11
C MET A 1 20.01 18.91 -14.16
N LYS A 2 21.00 18.50 -13.36
CA LYS A 2 21.35 17.14 -13.01
C LYS A 2 20.70 16.78 -11.67
N ILE A 3 19.76 15.83 -11.69
CA ILE A 3 18.91 15.49 -10.53
C ILE A 3 19.21 14.06 -10.07
N ALA A 4 19.52 13.90 -8.78
CA ALA A 4 19.56 12.61 -8.12
C ALA A 4 18.17 12.25 -7.57
N ILE A 5 17.72 11.02 -7.79
CA ILE A 5 16.52 10.46 -7.17
C ILE A 5 16.98 9.28 -6.31
N VAL A 6 16.78 9.37 -5.00
CA VAL A 6 17.13 8.30 -4.06
C VAL A 6 15.87 7.49 -3.77
N GLY A 7 15.87 6.23 -4.17
CA GLY A 7 14.72 5.32 -4.08
C GLY A 7 13.98 5.17 -5.41
N SER A 8 13.72 3.92 -5.81
CA SER A 8 13.07 3.59 -7.08
C SER A 8 11.63 3.08 -6.95
N GLY A 9 10.99 3.35 -5.82
CA GLY A 9 9.55 3.13 -5.64
C GLY A 9 8.71 3.92 -6.65
N ILE A 10 7.38 3.77 -6.61
CA ILE A 10 6.48 4.49 -7.53
C ILE A 10 6.73 6.00 -7.56
N SER A 11 7.04 6.62 -6.42
CA SER A 11 7.35 8.06 -6.34
C SER A 11 8.61 8.44 -7.14
N GLY A 12 9.68 7.66 -6.99
CA GLY A 12 10.94 7.86 -7.72
C GLY A 12 10.79 7.58 -9.20
N MET A 13 10.10 6.49 -9.56
CA MET A 13 9.79 6.13 -10.95
C MET A 13 8.98 7.19 -11.65
N TYR A 14 7.93 7.70 -10.99
CA TYR A 14 7.07 8.74 -11.54
C TYR A 14 7.84 10.05 -11.73
N ALA A 15 8.68 10.44 -10.77
CA ALA A 15 9.53 11.63 -10.87
C ALA A 15 10.52 11.49 -12.04
N ALA A 16 11.20 10.35 -12.14
CA ALA A 16 12.18 10.09 -13.18
C ALA A 16 11.55 10.10 -14.58
N TRP A 17 10.40 9.45 -14.74
CA TRP A 17 9.65 9.42 -15.99
C TRP A 17 9.25 10.83 -16.48
N LYS A 18 8.88 11.73 -15.56
CA LYS A 18 8.46 13.08 -15.91
C LYS A 18 9.64 14.02 -16.14
N LEU A 19 10.65 13.98 -15.26
CA LEU A 19 11.78 14.91 -15.29
C LEU A 19 12.83 14.55 -16.34
N SER A 20 12.98 13.27 -16.70
CA SER A 20 13.97 12.83 -17.70
C SER A 20 13.78 13.41 -19.11
N LYS A 21 12.62 14.03 -19.37
CA LYS A 21 12.31 14.76 -20.61
C LYS A 21 13.08 16.08 -20.75
N HIS A 22 13.45 16.69 -19.62
CA HIS A 22 14.06 18.03 -19.59
C HIS A 22 15.32 18.10 -18.70
N HIS A 23 15.60 17.05 -17.92
CA HIS A 23 16.69 17.00 -16.95
C HIS A 23 17.53 15.73 -17.12
N GLN A 24 18.79 15.81 -16.66
CA GLN A 24 19.63 14.62 -16.53
C GLN A 24 19.30 13.95 -15.20
N VAL A 25 18.62 12.80 -15.23
CA VAL A 25 18.16 12.10 -14.03
C VAL A 25 19.03 10.89 -13.74
N THR A 26 19.46 10.73 -12.50
CA THR A 26 20.07 9.49 -11.99
C THR A 26 19.22 8.94 -10.86
N ILE A 27 18.81 7.67 -10.94
CA ILE A 27 18.12 6.96 -9.86
C ILE A 27 19.13 6.09 -9.11
N PHE A 28 19.11 6.17 -7.77
CA PHE A 28 19.84 5.31 -6.87
C PHE A 28 18.87 4.35 -6.16
N GLU A 29 19.10 3.05 -6.30
CA GLU A 29 18.30 2.00 -5.67
C GLU A 29 19.20 1.05 -4.86
N LYS A 30 18.76 0.73 -3.63
CA LYS A 30 19.50 -0.14 -2.71
C LYS A 30 19.28 -1.63 -2.99
N ASN A 31 18.15 -1.98 -3.59
CA ASN A 31 17.79 -3.36 -3.92
C ASN A 31 18.39 -3.79 -5.26
N HIS A 32 18.52 -5.11 -5.45
CA HIS A 32 18.96 -5.71 -6.71
C HIS A 32 17.95 -5.56 -7.88
N TYR A 33 16.81 -4.92 -7.64
CA TYR A 33 15.75 -4.65 -8.59
C TYR A 33 15.22 -3.22 -8.38
N PHE A 34 14.66 -2.63 -9.43
CA PHE A 34 14.00 -1.34 -9.33
C PHE A 34 12.49 -1.51 -9.12
N GLY A 35 11.88 -0.65 -8.29
CA GLY A 35 10.42 -0.63 -8.08
C GLY A 35 9.97 -0.58 -6.63
N GLY A 36 10.82 -0.94 -5.68
CA GLY A 36 10.44 -1.03 -4.26
C GLY A 36 9.25 -1.95 -4.05
N HIS A 37 8.10 -1.42 -3.63
CA HIS A 37 6.87 -2.22 -3.48
C HIS A 37 6.26 -2.69 -4.81
N THR A 38 6.71 -2.18 -5.96
CA THR A 38 6.45 -2.81 -7.26
C THR A 38 7.40 -3.98 -7.43
N ASP A 39 7.00 -5.14 -6.91
CA ASP A 39 7.83 -6.35 -6.83
C ASP A 39 7.09 -7.51 -7.51
N THR A 40 7.55 -7.85 -8.71
CA THR A 40 7.00 -8.92 -9.56
C THR A 40 8.00 -10.07 -9.63
N HIS A 41 7.55 -11.28 -9.29
CA HIS A 41 8.36 -12.51 -9.36
C HIS A 41 8.01 -13.29 -10.63
N ASP A 42 8.99 -13.57 -11.46
CA ASP A 42 8.83 -14.48 -12.59
C ASP A 42 9.05 -15.93 -12.16
N LEU A 43 7.97 -16.70 -12.08
CA LEU A 43 7.95 -18.06 -11.54
C LEU A 43 7.66 -19.08 -12.65
N PHE A 44 8.40 -20.19 -12.67
CA PHE A 44 8.14 -21.29 -13.60
C PHE A 44 7.16 -22.31 -12.99
N ILE A 45 5.89 -22.24 -13.38
CA ILE A 45 4.79 -23.02 -12.80
C ILE A 45 3.96 -23.65 -13.93
N ASP A 46 3.63 -24.94 -13.79
CA ASP A 46 2.87 -25.71 -14.80
C ASP A 46 3.49 -25.65 -16.21
N GLY A 47 4.83 -25.59 -16.30
CA GLY A 47 5.57 -25.55 -17.57
C GLY A 47 5.59 -24.18 -18.26
N LYS A 48 5.25 -23.09 -17.57
CA LYS A 48 5.23 -21.73 -18.12
C LYS A 48 5.70 -20.69 -17.11
N HIS A 49 6.16 -19.56 -17.62
CA HIS A 49 6.47 -18.36 -16.84
C HIS A 49 5.18 -17.67 -16.38
N VAL A 50 5.12 -17.34 -15.10
CA VAL A 50 4.01 -16.68 -14.44
C VAL A 50 4.56 -15.54 -13.59
N ALA A 51 4.27 -14.31 -14.00
CA ALA A 51 4.56 -13.11 -13.22
C ALA A 51 3.59 -13.00 -12.04
N VAL A 52 4.09 -12.95 -10.81
CA VAL A 52 3.29 -12.82 -9.58
C VAL A 52 3.74 -11.60 -8.79
N ASP A 53 2.84 -10.65 -8.57
CA ASP A 53 3.10 -9.48 -7.73
C ASP A 53 2.97 -9.83 -6.25
N SER A 54 3.87 -9.32 -5.41
CA SER A 54 3.79 -9.52 -3.94
C SER A 54 3.73 -8.23 -3.12
N GLY A 55 3.90 -7.07 -3.74
CA GLY A 55 3.72 -5.76 -3.10
C GLY A 55 2.48 -5.05 -3.65
N PHE A 56 2.66 -4.21 -4.66
CA PHE A 56 1.58 -3.56 -5.38
C PHE A 56 0.96 -4.50 -6.42
N ILE A 57 -0.36 -4.78 -6.30
CA ILE A 57 -1.06 -5.77 -7.14
C ILE A 57 -2.20 -5.14 -7.94
N VAL A 58 -2.98 -4.23 -7.33
CA VAL A 58 -4.25 -3.74 -7.87
C VAL A 58 -4.41 -2.23 -7.77
N PHE A 59 -5.18 -1.68 -8.71
CA PHE A 59 -5.58 -0.27 -8.74
C PHE A 59 -6.97 -0.13 -9.38
N ASN A 60 -7.52 1.09 -9.43
CA ASN A 60 -8.69 1.38 -10.24
C ASN A 60 -8.60 2.80 -10.82
N GLN A 61 -9.12 3.02 -12.03
CA GLN A 61 -8.93 4.29 -12.74
C GLN A 61 -9.51 5.50 -12.01
N TYR A 62 -10.57 5.31 -11.21
CA TYR A 62 -11.20 6.39 -10.47
C TYR A 62 -10.31 6.93 -9.35
N ASN A 63 -9.72 6.05 -8.55
CA ASN A 63 -8.89 6.43 -7.40
C ASN A 63 -7.42 6.60 -7.76
N TYR A 64 -6.98 6.13 -8.93
CA TYR A 64 -5.58 6.15 -9.37
C TYR A 64 -5.41 6.91 -10.69
N PRO A 65 -5.86 8.17 -10.81
CA PRO A 65 -5.85 8.89 -12.07
C PRO A 65 -4.43 9.15 -12.62
N LEU A 66 -3.46 9.50 -11.76
CA LEU A 66 -2.09 9.77 -12.22
C LEU A 66 -1.41 8.48 -12.66
N PHE A 67 -1.52 7.41 -11.86
CA PHE A 67 -0.95 6.12 -12.21
C PHE A 67 -1.58 5.55 -13.48
N SER A 68 -2.91 5.63 -13.62
CA SER A 68 -3.61 5.15 -14.82
C SER A 68 -3.20 5.92 -16.07
N LYS A 69 -3.04 7.25 -15.95
CA LYS A 69 -2.54 8.09 -17.05
C LYS A 69 -1.11 7.72 -17.43
N MET A 70 -0.23 7.47 -16.45
CA MET A 70 1.14 7.02 -16.69
C MET A 70 1.17 5.69 -17.44
N LEU A 71 0.41 4.68 -16.97
CA LEU A 71 0.32 3.39 -17.66
C LEU A 71 -0.13 3.54 -19.11
N ALA A 72 -1.17 4.35 -19.36
CA ALA A 72 -1.68 4.61 -20.69
C ALA A 72 -0.62 5.27 -21.59
N GLN A 73 0.13 6.26 -21.09
CA GLN A 73 1.20 6.91 -21.85
C GLN A 73 2.39 5.99 -22.12
N LEU A 74 2.68 5.06 -21.21
CA LEU A 74 3.72 4.04 -21.39
C LEU A 74 3.26 2.88 -22.30
N GLY A 75 2.00 2.83 -22.71
CA GLY A 75 1.45 1.70 -23.47
C GLY A 75 1.29 0.42 -22.66
N VAL A 76 1.30 0.51 -21.33
CA VAL A 76 1.22 -0.65 -20.43
C VAL A 76 -0.24 -0.98 -20.16
N SER A 77 -0.65 -2.19 -20.56
CA SER A 77 -2.03 -2.64 -20.45
C SER A 77 -2.37 -3.13 -19.05
N SER A 78 -3.59 -2.87 -18.60
CA SER A 78 -4.20 -3.48 -17.42
C SER A 78 -5.33 -4.44 -17.79
N GLN A 79 -5.83 -5.19 -16.81
CA GLN A 79 -6.98 -6.09 -16.94
C GLN A 79 -7.84 -6.06 -15.68
N HIS A 80 -9.11 -6.44 -15.79
CA HIS A 80 -10.01 -6.50 -14.64
C HIS A 80 -9.48 -7.43 -13.57
N SER A 81 -9.62 -7.04 -12.30
CA SER A 81 -9.20 -7.83 -11.14
C SER A 81 -10.42 -8.18 -10.29
N ASP A 82 -10.47 -9.41 -9.78
CA ASP A 82 -11.45 -9.79 -8.76
C ASP A 82 -10.97 -9.28 -7.40
N MET A 83 -11.78 -8.44 -6.74
CA MET A 83 -11.53 -7.92 -5.40
C MET A 83 -12.56 -8.45 -4.40
N SER A 84 -12.93 -9.73 -4.54
CA SER A 84 -13.80 -10.36 -3.56
C SER A 84 -13.10 -10.46 -2.21
N PHE A 85 -13.85 -10.26 -1.15
CA PHE A 85 -13.39 -10.28 0.24
C PHE A 85 -14.06 -11.41 1.01
N SER A 86 -13.38 -11.98 2.00
CA SER A 86 -13.94 -12.96 2.91
C SER A 86 -13.23 -12.94 4.26
N VAL A 87 -13.94 -13.35 5.30
CA VAL A 87 -13.42 -13.54 6.65
C VAL A 87 -13.69 -14.96 7.08
N ASN A 88 -12.67 -15.60 7.64
CA ASN A 88 -12.77 -16.88 8.34
C ASN A 88 -12.28 -16.70 9.78
N ASN A 89 -13.21 -16.55 10.70
CA ASN A 89 -12.92 -16.46 12.11
C ASN A 89 -12.98 -17.84 12.77
N GLN A 90 -11.82 -18.42 13.04
CA GLN A 90 -11.70 -19.72 13.69
C GLN A 90 -11.97 -19.66 15.20
N ILE A 91 -12.00 -18.46 15.79
CA ILE A 91 -12.30 -18.25 17.21
C ILE A 91 -13.82 -18.33 17.45
N THR A 92 -14.59 -17.58 16.64
CA THR A 92 -16.06 -17.50 16.76
C THR A 92 -16.79 -18.50 15.88
N GLY A 93 -16.09 -19.10 14.91
CA GLY A 93 -16.67 -19.95 13.87
C GLY A 93 -17.36 -19.17 12.75
N LEU A 94 -17.35 -17.83 12.80
CA LEU A 94 -17.98 -16.99 11.79
C LEU A 94 -17.20 -17.05 10.48
N GLN A 95 -17.90 -17.37 9.39
CA GLN A 95 -17.36 -17.34 8.03
C GLN A 95 -18.33 -16.58 7.13
N TYR A 96 -17.86 -15.53 6.45
CA TYR A 96 -18.68 -14.83 5.49
C TYR A 96 -17.87 -14.24 4.34
N ASN A 97 -18.54 -14.09 3.20
CA ASN A 97 -18.03 -13.45 1.99
C ASN A 97 -19.09 -12.44 1.55
N PRO A 98 -18.88 -11.13 1.73
CA PRO A 98 -19.87 -10.11 1.35
C PRO A 98 -19.88 -9.83 -0.17
N SER A 99 -18.86 -10.27 -0.91
CA SER A 99 -18.67 -9.88 -2.31
C SER A 99 -19.50 -10.69 -3.31
N LYS A 100 -19.98 -11.88 -2.94
CA LYS A 100 -20.91 -12.63 -3.79
C LYS A 100 -22.32 -12.48 -3.21
N LYS A 101 -23.24 -11.85 -3.95
CA LYS A 101 -24.66 -11.69 -3.54
C LYS A 101 -25.30 -13.01 -3.09
N TRP A 102 -24.89 -14.11 -3.72
CA TRP A 102 -25.33 -15.46 -3.38
C TRP A 102 -24.60 -16.07 -2.17
N SER A 103 -23.37 -15.67 -1.82
CA SER A 103 -22.64 -16.29 -0.71
C SER A 103 -23.21 -15.95 0.67
N LEU A 104 -23.74 -14.75 0.85
CA LEU A 104 -24.50 -14.40 2.05
C LEU A 104 -25.72 -15.33 2.22
N LEU A 105 -26.38 -15.71 1.12
CA LEU A 105 -27.50 -16.64 1.09
C LEU A 105 -27.08 -18.13 1.13
N THR A 106 -25.84 -18.48 0.77
CA THR A 106 -25.36 -19.88 0.74
C THR A 106 -25.10 -20.49 2.12
N ARG A 107 -25.08 -19.67 3.19
CA ARG A 107 -25.14 -20.14 4.58
C ARG A 107 -26.26 -19.43 5.31
N PRO A 108 -27.52 -19.86 5.14
CA PRO A 108 -28.65 -19.28 5.87
C PRO A 108 -28.48 -19.36 7.40
N GLN A 109 -27.64 -20.28 7.89
CA GLN A 109 -27.23 -20.38 9.29
C GLN A 109 -26.52 -19.11 9.81
N ASN A 110 -25.78 -18.39 8.98
CA ASN A 110 -25.19 -17.09 9.37
C ASN A 110 -26.30 -16.08 9.68
N PHE A 111 -27.40 -16.12 8.95
CA PHE A 111 -28.56 -15.31 9.27
C PHE A 111 -29.35 -15.84 10.46
N ILE A 112 -29.05 -16.99 11.05
CA ILE A 112 -29.56 -17.40 12.38
C ILE A 112 -28.63 -16.90 13.49
N ASN A 113 -27.34 -16.72 13.17
CA ASN A 113 -26.34 -16.20 14.10
C ASN A 113 -26.63 -14.73 14.48
N GLN A 114 -26.90 -14.50 15.76
CA GLN A 114 -27.20 -13.16 16.31
C GLN A 114 -26.04 -12.17 16.11
N THR A 115 -24.80 -12.59 16.32
CA THR A 115 -23.59 -11.77 16.14
C THR A 115 -23.49 -11.26 14.71
N PHE A 116 -23.76 -12.12 13.73
CA PHE A 116 -23.74 -11.73 12.31
C PHE A 116 -24.82 -10.70 11.96
N ARG A 117 -26.05 -10.87 12.46
CA ARG A 117 -27.13 -9.89 12.25
C ARG A 117 -26.79 -8.52 12.84
N ILE A 118 -26.25 -8.51 14.06
CA ILE A 118 -25.80 -7.28 14.74
C ILE A 118 -24.70 -6.59 13.93
N MET A 119 -23.69 -7.36 13.50
CA MET A 119 -22.60 -6.86 12.66
C MET A 119 -23.10 -6.20 11.37
N ILE A 120 -24.03 -6.84 10.66
CA ILE A 120 -24.60 -6.30 9.41
C ILE A 120 -25.45 -5.04 9.67
N LYS A 121 -26.25 -5.02 10.74
CA LYS A 121 -27.04 -3.83 11.11
C LYS A 121 -26.12 -2.63 11.35
N ASP A 122 -25.07 -2.83 12.14
CA ASP A 122 -24.10 -1.79 12.47
C ASP A 122 -23.24 -1.38 11.26
N LEU A 123 -22.92 -2.31 10.37
CA LEU A 123 -22.27 -2.01 9.09
C LEU A 123 -23.08 -1.04 8.24
N LEU A 124 -24.38 -1.33 8.05
CA LEU A 124 -25.27 -0.47 7.27
C LEU A 124 -25.45 0.89 7.95
N ARG A 125 -25.59 0.91 9.28
CA ARG A 125 -25.65 2.15 10.07
C ARG A 125 -24.37 2.97 9.92
N PHE A 126 -23.20 2.34 9.98
CA PHE A 126 -21.92 3.01 9.82
C PHE A 126 -21.74 3.61 8.43
N TYR A 127 -22.18 2.89 7.38
CA TYR A 127 -22.13 3.41 6.02
C TYR A 127 -23.04 4.62 5.87
N GLU A 128 -24.29 4.52 6.29
CA GLU A 128 -25.26 5.62 6.16
C GLU A 128 -24.80 6.86 6.93
N ASN A 129 -24.36 6.70 8.17
CA ASN A 129 -23.95 7.80 9.02
C ASN A 129 -22.71 8.54 8.50
N ASN A 130 -21.90 7.93 7.64
CA ASN A 130 -20.59 8.46 7.26
C ASN A 130 -20.44 8.72 5.76
N LYS A 131 -21.39 8.30 4.93
CA LYS A 131 -21.27 8.39 3.48
C LYS A 131 -21.22 9.83 2.96
N THR A 132 -21.95 10.75 3.60
CA THR A 132 -22.14 12.12 3.13
C THR A 132 -21.71 13.18 4.14
N ILE A 133 -21.06 12.78 5.24
CA ILE A 133 -20.60 13.74 6.22
C ILE A 133 -19.47 14.59 5.65
N ASP A 134 -19.47 15.86 6.02
CA ASP A 134 -18.41 16.79 5.69
C ASP A 134 -17.18 16.48 6.56
N VAL A 135 -16.21 15.77 5.98
CA VAL A 135 -15.01 15.31 6.68
C VAL A 135 -14.13 16.45 7.16
N ASP A 136 -14.23 17.64 6.57
CA ASP A 136 -13.38 18.77 6.94
C ASP A 136 -13.81 19.37 8.28
N LYS A 137 -15.09 19.21 8.64
CA LYS A 137 -15.67 19.59 9.94
C LYS A 137 -15.45 18.58 11.06
N LEU A 138 -14.86 17.42 10.74
CA LEU A 138 -14.56 16.42 11.75
C LEU A 138 -13.36 16.84 12.59
N ASP A 139 -13.44 16.53 13.87
CA ASP A 139 -12.34 16.57 14.82
C ASP A 139 -11.18 15.72 14.31
N SER A 140 -9.98 16.31 14.28
CA SER A 140 -8.75 15.64 13.83
C SER A 140 -8.24 14.61 14.83
N ASP A 141 -8.59 14.76 16.12
CA ASP A 141 -8.00 13.97 17.19
C ASP A 141 -8.90 12.81 17.62
N MET A 142 -10.18 12.83 17.25
CA MET A 142 -11.11 11.73 17.52
C MET A 142 -10.66 10.44 16.83
N THR A 143 -10.47 9.39 17.60
CA THR A 143 -10.09 8.07 17.06
C THR A 143 -11.30 7.28 16.55
N ILE A 144 -11.05 6.22 15.80
CA ILE A 144 -12.09 5.25 15.41
C ILE A 144 -12.75 4.65 16.63
N GLU A 145 -11.99 4.26 17.65
CA GLU A 145 -12.51 3.67 18.89
C GLU A 145 -13.44 4.65 19.61
N ASP A 146 -13.06 5.93 19.72
CA ASP A 146 -13.87 6.98 20.35
C ASP A 146 -15.20 7.19 19.63
N TYR A 147 -15.16 7.29 18.29
CA TYR A 147 -16.38 7.42 17.49
C TYR A 147 -17.31 6.23 17.69
N LEU A 148 -16.75 5.00 17.70
CA LEU A 148 -17.54 3.78 17.83
C LEU A 148 -18.16 3.64 19.22
N ASN A 149 -17.44 4.06 20.27
CA ASN A 149 -17.93 4.10 21.64
C ASN A 149 -19.04 5.15 21.80
N LYS A 150 -18.82 6.36 21.31
CA LYS A 150 -19.79 7.47 21.38
C LYS A 150 -21.12 7.16 20.70
N ASN A 151 -21.12 6.27 19.70
CA ASN A 151 -22.29 5.93 18.89
C ASN A 151 -22.78 4.49 19.11
N ASP A 152 -22.36 3.83 20.19
CA ASP A 152 -22.82 2.49 20.59
C ASP A 152 -22.71 1.44 19.48
N TYR A 153 -21.56 1.36 18.81
CA TYR A 153 -21.28 0.29 17.84
C TYR A 153 -20.82 -0.99 18.54
N SER A 154 -21.41 -2.12 18.13
CA SER A 154 -21.15 -3.43 18.72
C SER A 154 -19.73 -3.94 18.49
N GLN A 155 -19.23 -4.75 19.42
CA GLN A 155 -17.97 -5.47 19.26
C GLN A 155 -17.97 -6.40 18.04
N ALA A 156 -19.14 -6.93 17.66
CA ALA A 156 -19.30 -7.74 16.46
C ALA A 156 -18.90 -6.97 15.20
N PHE A 157 -19.43 -5.76 15.02
CA PHE A 157 -19.05 -4.89 13.88
C PHE A 157 -17.56 -4.54 13.87
N ARG A 158 -17.02 -4.18 15.04
CA ARG A 158 -15.62 -3.80 15.19
C ARG A 158 -14.68 -4.93 14.80
N ARG A 159 -14.84 -6.09 15.44
CA ARG A 159 -13.90 -7.21 15.38
C ARG A 159 -14.08 -8.11 14.16
N GLU A 160 -15.30 -8.24 13.63
CA GLU A 160 -15.57 -9.14 12.50
C GLU A 160 -15.54 -8.43 11.14
N HIS A 161 -15.53 -7.10 11.12
CA HIS A 161 -15.60 -6.35 9.87
C HIS A 161 -14.66 -5.13 9.80
N LEU A 162 -14.90 -4.10 10.63
CA LEU A 162 -14.21 -2.83 10.46
C LEU A 162 -12.70 -2.96 10.69
N TYR A 163 -12.28 -3.53 11.82
CA TYR A 163 -10.85 -3.62 12.13
C TYR A 163 -10.10 -4.58 11.21
N PRO A 164 -10.63 -5.77 10.88
CA PRO A 164 -10.04 -6.63 9.86
C PRO A 164 -9.89 -5.96 8.50
N MET A 165 -10.89 -5.19 8.06
CA MET A 165 -10.82 -4.49 6.77
C MET A 165 -9.73 -3.41 6.78
N CYS A 166 -9.68 -2.58 7.81
CA CYS A 166 -8.64 -1.56 7.95
C CYS A 166 -7.24 -2.19 8.08
N GLY A 167 -7.11 -3.27 8.86
CA GLY A 167 -5.86 -4.03 8.97
C GLY A 167 -5.39 -4.57 7.62
N ALA A 168 -6.31 -5.06 6.78
CA ALA A 168 -5.98 -5.50 5.42
C ALA A 168 -5.58 -4.34 4.49
N LEU A 169 -6.21 -3.17 4.63
CA LEU A 169 -5.96 -2.00 3.78
C LEU A 169 -4.60 -1.35 4.05
N TRP A 170 -4.26 -1.17 5.32
CA TRP A 170 -3.02 -0.49 5.73
C TRP A 170 -1.94 -1.45 6.22
N SER A 171 -2.18 -2.76 6.10
CA SER A 171 -1.27 -3.82 6.56
C SER A 171 -0.90 -3.70 8.04
N SER A 172 -1.76 -3.09 8.85
CA SER A 172 -1.52 -2.77 10.26
C SER A 172 -2.06 -3.84 11.21
N PRO A 173 -1.42 -4.04 12.38
CA PRO A 173 -2.00 -4.82 13.46
C PRO A 173 -3.42 -4.35 13.76
N VAL A 174 -4.35 -5.29 13.81
CA VAL A 174 -5.78 -5.01 13.97
C VAL A 174 -6.07 -4.33 15.30
N GLU A 175 -5.23 -4.54 16.31
CA GLU A 175 -5.26 -3.89 17.62
C GLU A 175 -5.03 -2.38 17.55
N GLN A 176 -4.26 -1.92 16.56
CA GLN A 176 -3.91 -0.51 16.41
C GLN A 176 -4.96 0.27 15.59
N VAL A 177 -5.83 -0.43 14.86
CA VAL A 177 -6.84 0.21 13.99
C VAL A 177 -7.75 1.17 14.76
N GLY A 178 -8.12 0.82 15.99
CA GLY A 178 -8.98 1.67 16.82
C GLY A 178 -8.38 3.05 17.08
N GLN A 179 -7.05 3.18 17.04
CA GLN A 179 -6.32 4.42 17.33
C GLN A 179 -6.10 5.29 16.07
N ILE A 180 -6.41 4.78 14.88
CA ILE A 180 -6.30 5.58 13.65
C ILE A 180 -7.32 6.74 13.75
N PRO A 181 -6.93 7.98 13.40
CA PRO A 181 -7.86 9.10 13.38
C PRO A 181 -9.10 8.83 12.53
N TYR A 182 -10.27 9.04 13.11
CA TYR A 182 -11.57 8.77 12.46
C TYR A 182 -11.71 9.55 11.15
N LYS A 183 -11.31 10.82 11.16
CA LYS A 183 -11.31 11.71 9.98
C LYS A 183 -10.55 11.11 8.81
N PHE A 184 -9.38 10.50 9.06
CA PHE A 184 -8.55 9.88 8.03
C PHE A 184 -9.25 8.68 7.38
N VAL A 185 -9.82 7.79 8.21
CA VAL A 185 -10.53 6.59 7.73
C VAL A 185 -11.78 6.95 6.94
N ILE A 186 -12.61 7.89 7.41
CA ILE A 186 -13.82 8.27 6.67
C ILE A 186 -13.47 8.98 5.37
N ARG A 187 -12.50 9.89 5.37
CA ARG A 187 -12.05 10.54 4.12
C ARG A 187 -11.56 9.49 3.11
N PHE A 188 -10.79 8.50 3.57
CA PHE A 188 -10.37 7.37 2.72
C PHE A 188 -11.56 6.57 2.19
N PHE A 189 -12.50 6.16 3.04
CA PHE A 189 -13.65 5.36 2.63
C PHE A 189 -14.62 6.11 1.70
N GLN A 190 -14.81 7.42 1.91
CA GLN A 190 -15.60 8.26 1.00
C GLN A 190 -14.91 8.38 -0.36
N HIS A 191 -13.62 8.74 -0.37
CA HIS A 191 -12.83 8.85 -1.60
C HIS A 191 -12.87 7.55 -2.41
N HIS A 192 -12.64 6.42 -1.74
CA HIS A 192 -12.57 5.10 -2.39
C HIS A 192 -13.93 4.42 -2.60
N ARG A 193 -15.05 5.11 -2.33
CA ARG A 193 -16.42 4.58 -2.48
C ARG A 193 -16.62 3.25 -1.72
N MET A 194 -16.08 3.17 -0.51
CA MET A 194 -16.19 1.99 0.36
C MET A 194 -17.43 2.04 1.26
N LEU A 195 -18.06 3.21 1.44
CA LEU A 195 -19.31 3.40 2.21
C LEU A 195 -20.59 3.14 1.39
N GLN A 196 -20.49 2.49 0.24
CA GLN A 196 -21.62 2.19 -0.65
C GLN A 196 -21.64 0.73 -1.07
N LEU A 197 -22.85 0.20 -1.31
CA LEU A 197 -23.07 -1.18 -1.72
C LEU A 197 -23.10 -1.37 -3.25
N LYS A 198 -23.28 -0.29 -4.00
CA LYS A 198 -23.37 -0.26 -5.46
C LYS A 198 -22.36 0.73 -6.04
N ASP A 199 -22.13 0.62 -7.36
CA ASP A 199 -21.32 1.58 -8.14
C ASP A 199 -19.90 1.77 -7.60
N ARG A 200 -19.32 0.66 -7.12
CA ARG A 200 -17.91 0.61 -6.70
C ARG A 200 -17.02 0.63 -7.95
N PRO A 201 -15.86 1.31 -7.91
CA PRO A 201 -14.92 1.32 -9.02
C PRO A 201 -14.50 -0.10 -9.41
N GLN A 202 -14.39 -0.34 -10.73
CA GLN A 202 -13.85 -1.59 -11.25
C GLN A 202 -12.35 -1.65 -10.97
N TRP A 203 -11.94 -2.67 -10.23
CA TRP A 203 -10.53 -2.92 -9.94
C TRP A 203 -9.83 -3.56 -11.13
N GLN A 204 -8.56 -3.24 -11.25
CA GLN A 204 -7.65 -3.66 -12.31
C GLN A 204 -6.32 -4.09 -11.72
N THR A 205 -5.59 -4.90 -12.49
CA THR A 205 -4.20 -5.29 -12.24
C THR A 205 -3.40 -5.10 -13.54
N VAL A 206 -2.09 -4.90 -13.43
CA VAL A 206 -1.21 -4.71 -14.59
C VAL A 206 -1.00 -6.06 -15.28
N LYS A 207 -1.19 -6.13 -16.61
CA LYS A 207 -0.90 -7.36 -17.35
C LYS A 207 0.59 -7.65 -17.28
N HIS A 208 0.93 -8.93 -17.11
CA HIS A 208 2.32 -9.40 -16.97
C HIS A 208 3.05 -8.92 -15.70
N GLY A 209 2.30 -8.44 -14.69
CA GLY A 209 2.84 -8.01 -13.41
C GLY A 209 3.22 -6.53 -13.40
N SER A 210 3.21 -5.96 -12.20
CA SER A 210 3.38 -4.53 -11.96
C SER A 210 4.74 -3.98 -12.42
N ALA A 211 5.81 -4.77 -12.40
CA ALA A 211 7.14 -4.36 -12.89
C ALA A 211 7.15 -4.00 -14.39
N SER A 212 6.11 -4.38 -15.16
CA SER A 212 5.98 -4.04 -16.57
C SER A 212 6.08 -2.53 -16.86
N TYR A 213 5.58 -1.67 -15.96
CA TYR A 213 5.70 -0.22 -16.17
C TYR A 213 7.10 0.31 -15.91
N ILE A 214 7.89 -0.38 -15.08
CA ILE A 214 9.29 -0.04 -14.83
C ILE A 214 10.11 -0.37 -16.07
N SER A 215 9.91 -1.57 -16.64
CA SER A 215 10.53 -1.95 -17.91
C SER A 215 10.15 -0.99 -19.04
N ALA A 216 8.90 -0.52 -19.09
CA ALA A 216 8.46 0.48 -20.06
C ALA A 216 9.17 1.84 -19.87
N ILE A 217 9.35 2.31 -18.63
CA ILE A 217 10.11 3.54 -18.33
C ILE A 217 11.58 3.36 -18.76
N GLN A 218 12.21 2.24 -18.43
CA GLN A 218 13.60 1.96 -18.84
C GLN A 218 13.77 2.00 -20.37
N ALA A 219 12.81 1.42 -21.10
CA ALA A 219 12.84 1.39 -22.56
C ALA A 219 12.57 2.77 -23.20
N GLN A 220 11.63 3.55 -22.65
CA GLN A 220 11.15 4.80 -23.25
C GLN A 220 11.90 6.05 -22.75
N CYS A 221 12.65 5.94 -21.64
CA CYS A 221 13.40 7.04 -21.05
C CYS A 221 14.91 6.68 -20.96
N PRO A 222 15.61 6.51 -22.09
CA PRO A 222 17.01 6.07 -22.12
C PRO A 222 17.99 7.08 -21.53
N SER A 223 17.58 8.34 -21.31
CA SER A 223 18.37 9.38 -20.66
C SER A 223 18.51 9.18 -19.15
N ILE A 224 17.67 8.35 -18.53
CA ILE A 224 17.76 8.03 -17.10
C ILE A 224 19.00 7.17 -16.87
N LYS A 225 19.85 7.60 -15.94
CA LYS A 225 20.97 6.78 -15.44
C LYS A 225 20.48 5.94 -14.27
N TRP A 226 20.64 4.63 -14.39
CA TRP A 226 20.18 3.66 -13.39
C TRP A 226 21.36 3.19 -12.56
N GLN A 227 21.36 3.48 -11.25
CA GLN A 227 22.38 3.05 -10.31
C GLN A 227 21.76 2.07 -9.31
N ASN A 228 22.13 0.81 -9.43
CA ASN A 228 21.87 -0.21 -8.41
C ASN A 228 22.94 -0.06 -7.32
N ALA A 229 22.84 1.04 -6.58
CA ALA A 229 23.75 1.45 -5.53
C ALA A 229 22.97 2.14 -4.41
N GLN A 230 23.19 1.69 -3.18
CA GLN A 230 22.64 2.32 -1.99
C GLN A 230 23.32 3.68 -1.77
N ALA A 231 22.53 4.75 -1.69
CA ALA A 231 23.00 6.00 -1.12
C ALA A 231 23.24 5.82 0.39
N LYS A 232 24.45 6.09 0.85
CA LYS A 232 24.87 6.02 2.26
C LYS A 232 24.95 7.39 2.92
N GLY A 233 25.02 8.44 2.11
CA GLY A 233 25.18 9.80 2.54
C GLY A 233 24.65 10.77 1.50
N VAL A 234 23.95 11.79 1.96
CA VAL A 234 23.57 12.95 1.17
C VAL A 234 24.02 14.20 1.92
N GLN A 235 24.91 14.96 1.30
CA GLN A 235 25.40 16.23 1.83
C GLN A 235 24.97 17.34 0.87
N ARG A 236 24.43 18.42 1.44
CA ARG A 236 23.87 19.53 0.67
C ARG A 236 24.73 20.77 0.85
N PHE A 237 24.95 21.49 -0.25
CA PHE A 237 25.69 22.75 -0.28
C PHE A 237 24.85 23.81 -1.00
N ASP A 238 25.32 25.06 -0.94
CA ASP A 238 24.62 26.20 -1.54
C ASP A 238 24.49 26.08 -3.07
N ASP A 239 25.46 25.44 -3.74
CA ASP A 239 25.55 25.32 -5.19
C ASP A 239 25.31 23.89 -5.72
N HIS A 240 25.44 22.86 -4.89
CA HIS A 240 25.29 21.46 -5.32
C HIS A 240 24.88 20.50 -4.18
N VAL A 241 24.61 19.25 -4.54
CA VAL A 241 24.34 18.13 -3.63
C VAL A 241 25.29 16.98 -3.96
N LEU A 242 25.89 16.36 -2.94
CA LEU A 242 26.73 15.17 -3.08
C LEU A 242 25.99 13.93 -2.60
N ILE A 243 25.92 12.91 -3.46
CA ILE A 243 25.43 11.58 -3.13
C ILE A 243 26.64 10.65 -2.94
N GLU A 244 26.76 10.09 -1.74
CA GLU A 244 27.79 9.13 -1.36
C GLU A 244 27.24 7.70 -1.49
N THR A 245 27.99 6.85 -2.20
CA THR A 245 27.77 5.40 -2.30
C THR A 245 29.06 4.67 -1.92
N ASP A 246 29.04 3.35 -1.83
CA ASP A 246 30.26 2.56 -1.56
C ASP A 246 31.38 2.74 -2.58
N GLN A 247 31.01 3.08 -3.82
CA GLN A 247 31.95 3.07 -4.94
C GLN A 247 32.46 4.47 -5.28
N GLN A 248 31.65 5.49 -5.01
CA GLN A 248 31.89 6.84 -5.49
C GLN A 248 31.02 7.87 -4.77
N GLN A 249 31.47 9.11 -4.88
CA GLN A 249 30.69 10.30 -4.58
C GLN A 249 30.37 11.03 -5.89
N GLN A 250 29.13 11.45 -6.06
CA GLN A 250 28.66 12.09 -7.28
C GLN A 250 27.94 13.41 -6.96
N SER A 251 28.27 14.47 -7.71
CA SER A 251 27.64 15.79 -7.57
C SER A 251 26.42 15.97 -8.47
N PHE A 252 25.40 16.64 -7.95
CA PHE A 252 24.11 16.93 -8.56
C PHE A 252 23.66 18.35 -8.23
N ASP A 253 22.75 18.91 -9.03
CA ASP A 253 22.17 20.23 -8.75
C ASP A 253 21.04 20.14 -7.72
N TRP A 254 20.38 18.98 -7.65
CA TRP A 254 19.20 18.71 -6.85
C TRP A 254 19.08 17.24 -6.44
N VAL A 255 18.50 16.97 -5.28
CA VAL A 255 18.13 15.62 -4.82
C VAL A 255 16.64 15.50 -4.54
N ILE A 256 16.04 14.40 -5.00
CA ILE A 256 14.69 13.99 -4.65
C ILE A 256 14.79 12.72 -3.80
N PHE A 257 14.35 12.83 -2.54
CA PHE A 257 14.15 11.69 -1.66
C PHE A 257 12.82 11.03 -1.99
N ALA A 258 12.88 9.86 -2.58
CA ALA A 258 11.76 8.97 -2.88
C ALA A 258 11.81 7.67 -2.04
N THR A 259 12.51 7.75 -0.91
CA THR A 259 12.66 6.73 0.14
C THR A 259 11.61 6.91 1.24
N HIS A 260 11.56 5.97 2.19
CA HIS A 260 10.86 6.19 3.44
C HIS A 260 11.50 7.36 4.22
N ALA A 261 10.70 8.06 5.02
CA ALA A 261 11.11 9.25 5.75
C ALA A 261 12.30 9.00 6.70
N ASP A 262 12.32 7.85 7.36
CA ASP A 262 13.40 7.44 8.26
C ASP A 262 14.66 7.00 7.50
N ASP A 263 14.49 6.28 6.38
CA ASP A 263 15.59 5.98 5.45
C ASP A 263 16.24 7.30 4.98
N THR A 264 15.43 8.32 4.65
CA THR A 264 15.91 9.67 4.27
C THR A 264 16.69 10.34 5.41
N LEU A 265 16.15 10.38 6.62
CA LEU A 265 16.84 10.95 7.78
C LEU A 265 18.16 10.24 8.08
N SER A 266 18.23 8.92 7.88
CA SER A 266 19.43 8.13 8.15
C SER A 266 20.59 8.42 7.20
N ILE A 267 20.31 8.94 5.99
CA ILE A 267 21.34 9.23 4.98
C ILE A 267 21.65 10.72 4.86
N LEU A 268 20.77 11.61 5.34
CA LEU A 268 21.06 13.04 5.41
C LEU A 268 22.19 13.30 6.42
N LYS A 269 23.27 13.96 5.99
CA LYS A 269 24.40 14.29 6.88
C LYS A 269 24.10 15.49 7.78
N ASP A 270 23.22 16.38 7.33
CA ASP A 270 22.89 17.66 7.95
C ASP A 270 21.37 17.94 7.94
N PRO A 271 20.52 17.05 8.48
CA PRO A 271 19.09 17.29 8.53
C PRO A 271 18.78 18.48 9.44
N THR A 272 17.99 19.44 8.95
CA THR A 272 17.54 20.58 9.76
C THR A 272 16.62 20.14 10.89
N THR A 273 16.48 20.97 11.92
CA THR A 273 15.50 20.74 13.00
C THR A 273 14.10 20.54 12.45
N LEU A 274 13.73 21.26 11.38
CA LEU A 274 12.41 21.17 10.77
C LEU A 274 12.20 19.86 10.01
N GLU A 275 13.22 19.41 9.28
CA GLU A 275 13.20 18.11 8.61
C GLU A 275 13.12 16.95 9.61
N GLN A 276 13.89 17.01 10.70
CA GLN A 276 13.79 16.02 11.79
C GLN A 276 12.39 16.01 12.39
N ASP A 277 11.90 17.17 12.82
CA ASP A 277 10.59 17.30 13.46
C ASP A 277 9.44 16.78 12.58
N ILE A 278 9.50 16.95 11.26
CA ILE A 278 8.46 16.47 10.35
C ILE A 278 8.66 14.99 9.99
N LEU A 279 9.87 14.60 9.55
CA LEU A 279 10.12 13.28 8.97
C LEU A 279 10.13 12.16 10.02
N GLU A 280 10.53 12.44 11.27
CA GLU A 280 10.54 11.44 12.35
C GLU A 280 9.13 10.98 12.77
N LYS A 281 8.09 11.76 12.44
CA LYS A 281 6.70 11.39 12.79
C LYS A 281 6.14 10.28 11.90
N PHE A 282 6.78 9.97 10.78
CA PHE A 282 6.36 8.88 9.92
C PHE A 282 6.97 7.56 10.39
N GLY A 283 6.20 6.81 11.18
CA GLY A 283 6.55 5.45 11.58
C GLY A 283 6.38 4.43 10.45
N TYR A 284 7.10 3.31 10.55
CA TYR A 284 6.96 2.19 9.63
C TYR A 284 6.93 0.85 10.35
N GLN A 285 6.09 -0.06 9.90
CA GLN A 285 5.97 -1.42 10.39
C GLN A 285 6.59 -2.43 9.42
N ASN A 286 7.35 -3.39 9.95
CA ASN A 286 7.89 -4.50 9.17
C ASN A 286 6.81 -5.56 8.96
N ASN A 287 6.61 -5.95 7.72
CA ASN A 287 5.63 -6.93 7.30
C ASN A 287 6.30 -8.02 6.47
N ARG A 288 6.06 -9.28 6.84
CA ARG A 288 6.56 -10.46 6.13
C ARG A 288 5.53 -10.89 5.09
N MET A 289 5.92 -10.92 3.82
CA MET A 289 5.11 -11.43 2.73
C MET A 289 5.66 -12.77 2.27
N VAL A 290 4.78 -13.75 2.12
CA VAL A 290 5.13 -15.11 1.66
C VAL A 290 4.28 -15.46 0.45
N VAL A 291 4.90 -15.67 -0.71
CA VAL A 291 4.23 -16.24 -1.89
C VAL A 291 4.39 -17.76 -1.84
N HIS A 292 3.29 -18.50 -1.91
CA HIS A 292 3.29 -19.96 -1.74
C HIS A 292 2.15 -20.65 -2.49
N THR A 293 2.24 -21.98 -2.58
CA THR A 293 1.20 -22.85 -3.18
C THR A 293 0.39 -23.63 -2.13
N ASP A 294 0.66 -23.40 -0.84
CA ASP A 294 -0.01 -24.13 0.23
C ASP A 294 -1.48 -23.74 0.40
N GLN A 295 -2.37 -24.60 -0.12
CA GLN A 295 -3.82 -24.43 -0.02
C GLN A 295 -4.37 -24.64 1.41
N SER A 296 -3.56 -25.19 2.34
CA SER A 296 -3.98 -25.42 3.73
C SER A 296 -4.34 -24.11 4.46
N ILE A 297 -3.81 -22.97 3.99
CA ILE A 297 -4.11 -21.64 4.51
C ILE A 297 -5.58 -21.26 4.28
N MET A 298 -6.19 -21.72 3.18
CA MET A 298 -7.52 -21.29 2.77
C MET A 298 -8.62 -22.12 3.45
N PRO A 299 -9.88 -21.62 3.52
CA PRO A 299 -10.99 -22.41 4.04
C PRO A 299 -11.18 -23.73 3.29
N LYS A 300 -11.60 -24.78 4.02
CA LYS A 300 -11.89 -26.11 3.44
C LYS A 300 -12.89 -26.05 2.29
N SER A 301 -13.89 -25.17 2.37
CA SER A 301 -14.90 -25.00 1.33
C SER A 301 -14.46 -23.94 0.32
N ARG A 302 -14.19 -24.36 -0.92
CA ARG A 302 -13.76 -23.46 -1.99
C ARG A 302 -14.77 -22.37 -2.32
N SER A 303 -16.06 -22.59 -2.04
CA SER A 303 -17.11 -21.55 -2.18
C SER A 303 -16.88 -20.33 -1.27
N GLN A 304 -16.11 -20.47 -0.19
CA GLN A 304 -15.76 -19.38 0.72
C GLN A 304 -14.51 -18.62 0.29
N TRP A 305 -13.79 -19.10 -0.72
CA TRP A 305 -12.60 -18.42 -1.19
C TRP A 305 -12.98 -17.09 -1.85
N ALA A 306 -12.14 -16.11 -1.57
CA ALA A 306 -12.18 -14.79 -2.15
C ALA A 306 -10.74 -14.35 -2.46
N SER A 307 -10.59 -13.34 -3.30
CA SER A 307 -9.28 -12.81 -3.67
C SER A 307 -8.56 -12.21 -2.46
N TRP A 308 -9.30 -11.64 -1.50
CA TRP A 308 -8.81 -11.14 -0.23
C TRP A 308 -9.43 -11.97 0.89
N HIS A 309 -8.58 -12.63 1.67
CA HIS A 309 -9.04 -13.51 2.73
C HIS A 309 -8.40 -13.13 4.06
N VAL A 310 -9.24 -12.82 5.06
CA VAL A 310 -8.82 -12.61 6.45
C VAL A 310 -8.95 -13.90 7.23
N HIS A 311 -7.88 -14.30 7.89
CA HIS A 311 -7.86 -15.39 8.85
C HIS A 311 -7.81 -14.81 10.26
N VAL A 312 -8.79 -15.14 11.09
CA VAL A 312 -8.77 -14.80 12.52
C VAL A 312 -8.54 -16.08 13.31
N THR A 313 -7.37 -16.19 13.96
CA THR A 313 -6.97 -17.34 14.77
C THR A 313 -6.72 -16.92 16.20
N ARG A 314 -6.65 -17.86 17.14
CA ARG A 314 -6.16 -17.54 18.49
C ARG A 314 -4.66 -17.24 18.43
N ASP A 315 -4.25 -16.20 19.13
CA ASP A 315 -2.84 -15.95 19.39
C ASP A 315 -2.28 -17.10 20.25
N ARG A 316 -1.10 -17.60 19.88
CA ARG A 316 -0.43 -18.71 20.59
C ARG A 316 0.39 -18.22 21.79
N GLN A 317 0.78 -16.95 21.80
CA GLN A 317 1.60 -16.32 22.82
C GLN A 317 0.76 -15.56 23.84
N ILE A 318 -0.32 -14.91 23.40
CA ILE A 318 -1.22 -14.14 24.29
C ILE A 318 -2.58 -14.82 24.37
N GLN A 319 -2.85 -15.44 25.51
CA GLN A 319 -4.13 -16.13 25.74
C GLN A 319 -5.29 -15.12 25.64
N HIS A 320 -6.33 -15.48 24.88
CA HIS A 320 -7.53 -14.65 24.60
C HIS A 320 -7.37 -13.48 23.61
N GLN A 321 -6.22 -13.34 22.94
CA GLN A 321 -6.08 -12.39 21.83
C GLN A 321 -6.34 -13.03 20.46
N ALA A 322 -6.98 -12.28 19.56
CA ALA A 322 -7.17 -12.68 18.18
C ALA A 322 -5.95 -12.26 17.35
N HIS A 323 -5.41 -13.18 16.56
CA HIS A 323 -4.30 -12.93 15.64
C HIS A 323 -4.84 -12.96 14.21
N TYR A 324 -4.52 -11.93 13.44
CA TYR A 324 -5.04 -11.71 12.08
C TYR A 324 -3.95 -11.98 11.04
N GLY A 325 -4.30 -12.71 10.00
CA GLY A 325 -3.45 -12.95 8.84
C GLY A 325 -4.25 -12.68 7.56
N PHE A 326 -3.56 -12.22 6.52
CA PHE A 326 -4.20 -11.85 5.27
C PHE A 326 -3.61 -12.65 4.13
N THR A 327 -4.46 -13.32 3.36
CA THR A 327 -4.05 -14.08 2.18
C THR A 327 -4.72 -13.53 0.93
N TYR A 328 -3.91 -13.27 -0.09
CA TYR A 328 -4.32 -12.93 -1.43
C TYR A 328 -4.35 -14.17 -2.30
N TRP A 329 -5.49 -14.50 -2.89
CA TRP A 329 -5.57 -15.56 -3.89
C TRP A 329 -5.20 -14.99 -5.27
N MET A 330 -3.94 -15.18 -5.65
CA MET A 330 -3.34 -14.47 -6.79
C MET A 330 -3.94 -14.90 -8.12
N ASN A 331 -4.41 -16.14 -8.26
CA ASN A 331 -5.03 -16.58 -9.51
C ASN A 331 -6.26 -15.76 -9.89
N THR A 332 -7.08 -15.36 -8.92
CA THR A 332 -8.27 -14.52 -9.19
C THR A 332 -7.93 -13.03 -9.12
N LEU A 333 -7.07 -12.64 -8.18
CA LEU A 333 -6.68 -11.24 -8.00
C LEU A 333 -5.90 -10.70 -9.21
N GLN A 334 -4.96 -11.49 -9.75
CA GLN A 334 -4.08 -11.10 -10.85
C GLN A 334 -4.42 -11.79 -12.19
N ASN A 335 -5.46 -12.63 -12.22
CA ASN A 335 -5.81 -13.51 -13.36
C ASN A 335 -4.63 -14.39 -13.84
N LEU A 336 -3.93 -15.04 -12.91
CA LEU A 336 -2.84 -15.94 -13.28
C LEU A 336 -3.39 -17.11 -14.09
N SER A 337 -2.76 -17.39 -15.22
CA SER A 337 -3.23 -18.41 -16.17
C SER A 337 -2.92 -19.86 -15.75
N CYS A 338 -2.18 -20.07 -14.67
CA CYS A 338 -1.77 -21.40 -14.20
C CYS A 338 -2.91 -22.15 -13.47
N LYS A 339 -2.83 -23.47 -13.47
CA LYS A 339 -3.75 -24.36 -12.73
C LYS A 339 -3.36 -24.43 -11.26
N THR A 340 -2.06 -24.41 -10.98
CA THR A 340 -1.53 -24.33 -9.61
C THR A 340 -2.06 -23.06 -8.93
N GLN A 341 -2.59 -23.24 -7.72
CA GLN A 341 -3.14 -22.14 -6.92
C GLN A 341 -1.99 -21.44 -6.19
N ILE A 342 -1.87 -20.14 -6.38
CA ILE A 342 -0.81 -19.29 -5.84
C ILE A 342 -1.46 -18.31 -4.87
N PHE A 343 -0.83 -18.18 -3.71
CA PHE A 343 -1.26 -17.31 -2.63
C PHE A 343 -0.12 -16.38 -2.25
N SER A 344 -0.46 -15.15 -1.88
CA SER A 344 0.46 -14.23 -1.21
C SER A 344 -0.09 -13.97 0.18
N THR A 345 0.60 -14.40 1.23
CA THR A 345 0.14 -14.27 2.62
C THR A 345 1.00 -13.25 3.35
N LEU A 346 0.36 -12.18 3.80
CA LEU A 346 0.92 -11.11 4.61
C LEU A 346 0.82 -11.49 6.09
N ASN A 347 1.96 -11.45 6.78
CA ASN A 347 2.14 -11.80 8.18
C ASN A 347 1.42 -13.12 8.53
N PRO A 348 1.87 -14.27 7.98
CA PRO A 348 1.18 -15.54 8.17
C PRO A 348 0.93 -15.85 9.66
N ASN A 349 -0.34 -15.95 10.04
CA ASN A 349 -0.78 -16.33 11.40
C ASN A 349 -1.02 -17.85 11.55
N MET A 350 -0.89 -18.59 10.46
CA MET A 350 -0.99 -20.04 10.37
C MET A 350 0.27 -20.61 9.73
N PRO A 351 0.67 -21.86 10.04
CA PRO A 351 1.83 -22.47 9.43
C PRO A 351 1.64 -22.64 7.91
N ILE A 352 2.68 -22.32 7.15
CA ILE A 352 2.78 -22.59 5.71
C ILE A 352 3.82 -23.69 5.55
N ASP A 353 3.52 -24.74 4.77
CA ASP A 353 4.50 -25.77 4.43
C ASP A 353 5.74 -25.14 3.75
N PRO A 354 6.94 -25.23 4.36
CA PRO A 354 8.16 -24.64 3.80
C PRO A 354 8.48 -25.13 2.38
N LYS A 355 8.08 -26.36 2.02
CA LYS A 355 8.29 -26.92 0.68
C LYS A 355 7.41 -26.28 -0.40
N ARG A 356 6.40 -25.51 0.02
CA ARG A 356 5.45 -24.82 -0.87
C ARG A 356 5.69 -23.33 -0.98
N ILE A 357 6.68 -22.80 -0.26
CA ILE A 357 7.08 -21.39 -0.35
C ILE A 357 7.85 -21.17 -1.64
N LEU A 358 7.41 -20.20 -2.43
CA LEU A 358 8.03 -19.79 -3.68
C LEU A 358 8.90 -18.56 -3.49
N VAL A 359 8.42 -17.58 -2.69
CA VAL A 359 9.11 -16.32 -2.44
C VAL A 359 8.84 -15.85 -1.01
N GLU A 360 9.86 -15.30 -0.36
CA GLU A 360 9.70 -14.50 0.85
C GLU A 360 10.25 -13.08 0.66
N ARG A 361 9.53 -12.10 1.20
CA ARG A 361 9.88 -10.68 1.18
C ARG A 361 9.56 -10.03 2.52
N HIS A 362 10.34 -9.01 2.86
CA HIS A 362 10.05 -8.14 3.99
C HIS A 362 9.82 -6.72 3.45
N TYR A 363 8.64 -6.18 3.73
CA TYR A 363 8.23 -4.85 3.33
C TYR A 363 8.06 -3.97 4.57
N ARG A 364 8.22 -2.66 4.39
CA ARG A 364 7.96 -1.67 5.43
C ARG A 364 6.78 -0.82 5.02
N HIS A 365 5.69 -0.86 5.76
CA HIS A 365 4.49 -0.08 5.47
C HIS A 365 4.40 1.13 6.42
N PRO A 366 3.94 2.30 5.95
CA PRO A 366 3.77 3.46 6.81
C PRO A 366 2.70 3.24 7.87
N VAL A 367 2.90 3.82 9.05
CA VAL A 367 1.94 3.88 10.15
C VAL A 367 1.25 5.24 10.13
N PHE A 368 -0.09 5.26 10.18
CA PHE A 368 -0.91 6.47 10.09
C PHE A 368 -1.55 6.82 11.44
N ASP A 369 -0.72 7.22 12.39
CA ASP A 369 -1.19 7.82 13.64
C ASP A 369 -1.45 9.33 13.50
N SER A 370 -1.93 9.96 14.57
CA SER A 370 -2.24 11.40 14.56
C SER A 370 -1.02 12.26 14.20
N MET A 371 0.17 11.92 14.71
CA MET A 371 1.39 12.68 14.44
C MET A 371 1.80 12.59 12.97
N ALA A 372 1.78 11.39 12.39
CA ALA A 372 2.07 11.18 10.98
C ALA A 372 1.10 11.98 10.10
N ILE A 373 -0.20 11.92 10.39
CA ILE A 373 -1.23 12.63 9.61
C ILE A 373 -1.09 14.14 9.72
N GLN A 374 -0.78 14.68 10.90
CA GLN A 374 -0.49 16.11 11.08
C GLN A 374 0.75 16.52 10.25
N SER A 375 1.82 15.74 10.30
CA SER A 375 3.04 16.00 9.51
C SER A 375 2.81 15.99 8.00
N GLN A 376 1.82 15.24 7.48
CA GLN A 376 1.49 15.28 6.05
C GLN A 376 1.13 16.69 5.54
N SER A 377 0.50 17.51 6.39
CA SER A 377 0.10 18.88 6.04
C SER A 377 1.28 19.85 5.96
N ARG A 378 2.43 19.48 6.54
CA ARG A 378 3.63 20.30 6.70
C ARG A 378 4.66 20.13 5.59
N TRP A 379 4.33 19.39 4.53
CA TRP A 379 5.23 19.09 3.42
C TRP A 379 5.87 20.34 2.78
N GLN A 380 5.10 21.43 2.65
CA GLN A 380 5.58 22.69 2.05
C GLN A 380 6.67 23.38 2.90
N GLU A 381 6.76 23.06 4.19
CA GLU A 381 7.76 23.64 5.09
C GLU A 381 9.19 23.15 4.80
N ILE A 382 9.36 21.99 4.16
CA ILE A 382 10.67 21.38 3.89
C ILE A 382 10.99 21.23 2.40
N ASN A 383 9.98 21.13 1.53
CA ASN A 383 10.22 20.89 0.12
C ASN A 383 10.76 22.14 -0.59
N GLY A 384 11.78 21.97 -1.43
CA GLY A 384 12.39 23.09 -2.17
C GLY A 384 13.56 23.74 -1.45
N LEU A 385 13.76 23.42 -0.16
CA LEU A 385 14.85 23.94 0.63
C LEU A 385 16.11 23.10 0.44
N GLN A 386 17.27 23.75 0.52
CA GLN A 386 18.59 23.10 0.41
C GLN A 386 18.72 22.15 -0.79
N ARG A 387 18.18 22.56 -1.94
CA ARG A 387 18.22 21.79 -3.19
C ARG A 387 17.64 20.38 -3.05
N SER A 388 16.62 20.24 -2.22
CA SER A 388 16.03 18.94 -1.88
C SER A 388 14.51 18.92 -2.00
N SER A 389 13.99 17.74 -2.32
CA SER A 389 12.55 17.49 -2.38
C SER A 389 12.21 16.13 -1.81
N PHE A 390 11.00 15.98 -1.29
CA PHE A 390 10.57 14.78 -0.58
C PHE A 390 9.28 14.26 -1.19
N CYS A 391 9.26 13.00 -1.61
CA CYS A 391 8.07 12.34 -2.11
C CYS A 391 8.02 10.88 -1.65
N GLY A 392 6.83 10.30 -1.66
CA GLY A 392 6.59 8.99 -1.06
C GLY A 392 5.11 8.80 -0.75
N ALA A 393 4.66 7.56 -0.72
CA ALA A 393 3.26 7.24 -0.46
C ALA A 393 2.81 7.65 0.97
N TYR A 394 3.75 7.79 1.90
CA TYR A 394 3.50 8.21 3.28
C TYR A 394 3.00 9.67 3.40
N TRP A 395 3.09 10.47 2.33
CA TRP A 395 2.48 11.81 2.26
C TRP A 395 0.96 11.80 1.98
N GLY A 396 0.36 10.62 1.80
CA GLY A 396 -1.08 10.42 1.58
C GLY A 396 -1.59 9.20 2.34
N TRP A 397 -2.38 8.33 1.70
CA TRP A 397 -2.90 7.12 2.35
C TRP A 397 -1.99 5.89 2.27
N GLY A 398 -0.78 6.03 1.71
CA GLY A 398 0.17 4.92 1.58
C GLY A 398 -0.02 4.07 0.32
N PHE A 399 -0.85 4.49 -0.63
CA PHE A 399 -1.11 3.75 -1.87
C PHE A 399 -0.24 4.24 -3.04
N HIS A 400 -0.23 3.47 -4.13
CA HIS A 400 0.54 3.77 -5.33
C HIS A 400 0.23 5.15 -5.93
N GLU A 401 -1.06 5.53 -5.94
CA GLU A 401 -1.48 6.86 -6.39
C GLU A 401 -0.94 7.97 -5.48
N ASP A 402 -0.87 7.76 -4.16
CA ASP A 402 -0.30 8.76 -3.24
C ASP A 402 1.21 8.94 -3.49
N GLY A 403 1.88 7.85 -3.83
CA GLY A 403 3.27 7.88 -4.29
C GLY A 403 3.44 8.70 -5.57
N ALA A 404 2.59 8.48 -6.58
CA ALA A 404 2.59 9.25 -7.83
C ALA A 404 2.19 10.72 -7.61
N ARG A 405 1.19 10.99 -6.77
CA ARG A 405 0.69 12.33 -6.45
C ARG A 405 1.72 13.17 -5.70
N SER A 406 2.35 12.60 -4.68
CA SER A 406 3.43 13.28 -3.95
C SER A 406 4.60 13.61 -4.89
N SER A 407 4.91 12.72 -5.83
CA SER A 407 5.92 12.93 -6.86
C SER A 407 5.51 14.01 -7.88
N GLU A 408 4.27 14.03 -8.36
CA GLU A 408 3.76 15.09 -9.24
C GLU A 408 3.88 16.47 -8.58
N ARG A 409 3.64 16.60 -7.26
CA ARG A 409 3.88 17.86 -6.54
C ARG A 409 5.35 18.31 -6.62
N VAL A 410 6.30 17.39 -6.46
CA VAL A 410 7.74 17.68 -6.61
C VAL A 410 8.08 18.07 -8.05
N VAL A 411 7.55 17.34 -9.03
CA VAL A 411 7.76 17.63 -10.46
C VAL A 411 7.28 19.03 -10.80
N GLN A 412 6.07 19.41 -10.38
CA GLN A 412 5.50 20.74 -10.63
C GLN A 412 6.34 21.85 -9.99
N HIS A 413 6.86 21.63 -8.78
CA HIS A 413 7.77 22.59 -8.15
C HIS A 413 9.06 22.74 -8.94
N LEU A 414 9.68 21.64 -9.38
CA LEU A 414 10.93 21.69 -10.14
C LEU A 414 10.79 22.28 -11.54
N GLN A 415 9.61 22.17 -12.14
CA GLN A 415 9.32 22.78 -13.44
C GLN A 415 9.38 24.32 -13.40
N GLN A 416 9.21 24.93 -12.23
CA GLN A 416 9.34 26.39 -12.05
C GLN A 416 10.78 26.89 -12.20
N TYR A 417 11.77 25.99 -12.20
CA TYR A 417 13.19 26.30 -12.39
C TYR A 417 13.69 26.02 -13.83
N THR A 418 12.80 25.59 -14.72
CA THR A 418 13.12 25.29 -16.14
C THR A 418 12.63 26.34 -17.12
N ASP A 419 11.79 27.28 -16.66
CA ASP A 419 11.44 28.50 -17.38
C ASP A 419 12.33 29.65 -16.88
#